data_AF-K6PNB6-F1
#
_entry.id   AF-K6PNB6-F1
#
_cell.length_a   1.000
_cell.length_b   1.000
_cell.length_c   1.000
_cell.angle_alpha   90.00
_cell.angle_beta   90.00
_cell.angle_gamma   90.00
#
_symmetry.space_group_name_H-M   'P 1'
#
loop_
_entity.id
_entity.type
_entity.pdbx_description
1 polymer ?
#
loop_
_entity_poly.entity_id
_entity_poly.type
_entity_poly.pdbx_seq_one_letter_code
_entity_poly.pdbx_strand_id
1 'polypeptide(L)'
;MSRIKELAAELREQERPLLDHYKQLVDAATKETERRLAQMMYNYQRFQLQSLELFQDRVPERFHCFGVVTHDDVNVRQRPSGKSEVLARVGRGTPVIVMAFEGFWAEVQLVGGETGYVFKDYVRCEAGG
;
A
#
# COMPACT_ATOMS: atom_id res chain seq x y z
N MET A 1 15.77 -17.89 -0.45
CA MET A 1 14.55 -17.06 -0.56
C MET A 1 13.64 -17.74 -1.58
N SER A 2 12.34 -17.42 -1.71
CA SER A 2 11.52 -18.03 -2.78
C SER A 2 11.73 -17.28 -4.10
N ARG A 3 11.59 -17.94 -5.25
CA ARG A 3 11.80 -17.32 -6.57
C ARG A 3 10.96 -16.05 -6.78
N ILE A 4 9.73 -16.02 -6.29
CA ILE A 4 8.86 -14.83 -6.39
C ILE A 4 9.39 -13.64 -5.58
N LYS A 5 10.00 -13.89 -4.41
CA LYS A 5 10.64 -12.85 -3.59
C LYS A 5 11.86 -12.26 -4.27
N GLU A 6 12.66 -13.11 -4.89
CA GLU A 6 13.84 -12.70 -5.67
C GLU A 6 13.42 -11.82 -6.84
N LEU A 7 12.45 -12.26 -7.66
CA LEU A 7 11.93 -11.48 -8.77
C LEU A 7 11.31 -10.14 -8.33
N ALA A 8 10.56 -10.11 -7.23
CA ALA A 8 9.99 -8.87 -6.71
C ALA A 8 11.06 -7.91 -6.20
N ALA A 9 12.11 -8.41 -5.55
CA ALA A 9 13.23 -7.61 -5.09
C ALA A 9 14.03 -7.05 -6.28
N GLU A 10 14.34 -7.87 -7.28
CA GLU A 10 15.02 -7.44 -8.51
C GLU A 10 14.23 -6.34 -9.24
N LEU A 11 12.92 -6.56 -9.44
CA LEU A 11 12.06 -5.57 -10.09
C LEU A 11 11.99 -4.27 -9.28
N ARG A 12 11.91 -4.35 -7.94
CA ARG A 12 11.92 -3.16 -7.09
C ARG A 12 13.22 -2.38 -7.25
N GLU A 13 14.37 -3.03 -7.22
CA GLU A 13 15.66 -2.35 -7.38
C GLU A 13 15.83 -1.74 -8.77
N GLN A 14 15.32 -2.41 -9.81
CA GLN A 14 15.30 -1.85 -11.18
C GLN A 14 14.40 -0.61 -11.28
N GLU A 15 13.23 -0.63 -10.65
CA GLU A 15 12.25 0.45 -10.74
C GLU A 15 12.53 1.62 -9.78
N ARG A 16 13.28 1.38 -8.69
CA ARG A 16 13.52 2.39 -7.64
C ARG A 16 14.03 3.74 -8.18
N PRO A 17 15.00 3.80 -9.12
CA PRO A 17 15.48 5.07 -9.66
C PRO A 17 14.43 5.82 -10.49
N LEU A 18 13.41 5.14 -11.02
CA LEU A 18 12.36 5.79 -11.80
C LEU A 18 11.54 6.78 -10.97
N LEU A 19 11.45 6.57 -9.65
CA LEU A 19 10.74 7.48 -8.75
C LEU A 19 11.31 8.90 -8.82
N ASP A 20 12.65 9.03 -8.94
CA ASP A 20 13.31 10.33 -9.08
C ASP A 20 13.03 10.98 -10.44
N HIS A 21 12.96 10.19 -11.52
CA HIS A 21 12.56 10.70 -12.83
C HIS A 21 11.11 11.21 -12.84
N TYR A 22 10.17 10.47 -12.23
CA TYR A 22 8.80 10.95 -12.09
C TYR A 22 8.72 12.20 -11.21
N LYS A 23 9.56 12.31 -10.18
CA LYS A 23 9.66 13.52 -9.37
C LYS A 23 10.14 14.71 -10.18
N GLN A 24 11.15 14.54 -11.05
CA GLN A 24 11.61 15.59 -11.96
C GLN A 24 10.48 16.07 -12.89
N LEU A 25 9.60 15.18 -13.36
CA LEU A 25 8.42 15.58 -14.16
C LEU A 25 7.46 16.46 -13.34
N VAL A 26 7.23 16.13 -12.07
CA VAL A 26 6.40 16.95 -11.16
C VAL A 26 7.03 18.33 -10.96
N ASP A 27 8.34 18.37 -10.72
CA ASP A 27 9.08 19.61 -10.45
C ASP A 27 9.20 20.50 -11.69
N ALA A 28 9.28 19.91 -12.89
CA ALA A 28 9.32 20.63 -14.17
C ALA A 28 7.95 21.13 -14.66
N ALA A 29 6.85 20.65 -14.07
CA ALA A 29 5.50 20.99 -14.52
C ALA A 29 5.18 22.47 -14.28
N THR A 30 4.79 23.16 -15.36
CA THR A 30 4.50 24.61 -15.33
C THR A 30 3.01 24.90 -15.23
N LYS A 31 2.17 24.05 -15.82
CA LYS A 31 0.71 24.16 -15.77
C LYS A 31 0.13 23.27 -14.68
N GLU A 32 -1.03 23.66 -14.16
CA GLU A 32 -1.73 22.87 -13.14
C GLU A 32 -2.07 21.46 -13.64
N THR A 33 -2.58 21.32 -14.86
CA THR A 33 -2.91 20.00 -15.44
C THR A 33 -1.66 19.13 -15.60
N GLU A 34 -0.53 19.69 -16.05
CA GLU A 34 0.75 18.97 -16.14
C GLU A 34 1.17 18.44 -14.77
N ARG A 35 1.09 19.29 -13.73
CA ARG A 35 1.45 18.91 -12.36
C ARG A 35 0.54 17.81 -11.82
N ARG A 36 -0.77 17.91 -12.06
CA ARG A 36 -1.74 16.88 -11.65
C ARG A 36 -1.44 15.53 -12.32
N LEU A 37 -1.18 15.51 -13.63
CA LEU A 37 -0.82 14.30 -14.36
C LEU A 37 0.50 13.71 -13.86
N ALA A 38 1.55 14.52 -13.75
CA ALA A 38 2.85 14.07 -13.24
C ALA A 38 2.76 13.55 -11.80
N GLN A 39 1.97 14.20 -10.94
CA GLN A 39 1.77 13.76 -9.56
C GLN A 39 1.05 12.41 -9.51
N MET A 40 0.06 12.16 -10.38
CA MET A 40 -0.57 10.85 -10.48
C MET A 40 0.45 9.78 -10.88
N MET A 41 1.25 10.04 -11.91
CA MET A 41 2.29 9.10 -12.36
C MET A 41 3.32 8.80 -11.26
N TYR A 42 3.78 9.83 -10.55
CA TYR A 42 4.66 9.68 -9.38
C TYR A 42 4.01 8.82 -8.29
N ASN A 43 2.73 9.06 -7.98
CA ASN A 43 2.00 8.28 -6.99
C ASN A 43 1.83 6.82 -7.41
N TYR A 44 1.56 6.55 -8.69
CA TYR A 44 1.50 5.19 -9.23
C TYR A 44 2.83 4.47 -9.10
N GLN A 45 3.94 5.10 -9.50
CA GLN A 45 5.27 4.50 -9.36
C GLN A 45 5.61 4.22 -7.90
N ARG A 46 5.30 5.16 -7.00
CA ARG A 46 5.53 4.99 -5.56
C ARG A 46 4.72 3.81 -5.01
N PHE A 47 3.46 3.71 -5.38
CA PHE A 47 2.58 2.62 -4.97
C PHE A 47 3.04 1.27 -5.51
N GLN A 48 3.50 1.21 -6.76
CA GLN A 48 4.07 0.02 -7.37
C GLN A 48 5.30 -0.47 -6.58
N LEU A 49 6.25 0.41 -6.29
CA LEU A 49 7.45 0.08 -5.49
C LEU A 49 7.10 -0.43 -4.09
N GLN A 50 6.12 0.20 -3.44
CA GLN A 50 5.63 -0.24 -2.13
C GLN A 50 4.90 -1.58 -2.18
N SER A 51 4.13 -1.82 -3.25
CA SER A 51 3.45 -3.11 -3.45
C SER A 51 4.45 -4.23 -3.69
N LEU A 52 5.54 -3.97 -4.41
CA LEU A 52 6.66 -4.90 -4.57
C LEU A 52 7.35 -5.23 -3.24
N GLU A 53 7.42 -4.27 -2.32
CA GLU A 53 7.95 -4.50 -0.97
C GLU A 53 7.10 -5.49 -0.17
N LEU A 54 5.78 -5.49 -0.33
CA LEU A 54 4.88 -6.45 0.33
C LEU A 54 5.16 -7.91 -0.09
N PHE A 55 5.77 -8.14 -1.25
CA PHE A 55 6.20 -9.47 -1.67
C PHE A 55 7.46 -9.96 -0.96
N GLN A 56 8.27 -9.07 -0.37
CA GLN A 56 9.55 -9.46 0.27
C GLN A 56 9.32 -10.24 1.57
N ASP A 57 8.18 -10.01 2.23
CA ASP A 57 7.77 -10.65 3.48
C ASP A 57 6.83 -11.85 3.26
N ARG A 58 5.94 -12.15 4.21
CA ARG A 58 5.00 -13.28 4.13
C ARG A 58 3.76 -12.86 3.34
N VAL A 59 3.73 -13.11 2.03
CA VAL A 59 2.51 -12.98 1.23
C VAL A 59 1.39 -13.84 1.85
N PRO A 60 0.17 -13.31 2.04
CA PRO A 60 -0.91 -14.03 2.71
C PRO A 60 -1.52 -15.09 1.79
N GLU A 61 -2.16 -16.12 2.38
CA GLU A 61 -2.82 -17.19 1.63
C GLU A 61 -4.08 -16.71 0.87
N ARG A 62 -4.68 -15.61 1.33
CA ARG A 62 -5.83 -14.96 0.71
C ARG A 62 -5.44 -13.57 0.24
N PHE A 63 -5.94 -13.18 -0.92
CA PHE A 63 -5.75 -11.85 -1.48
C PHE A 63 -7.08 -11.33 -2.01
N HIS A 64 -7.46 -10.13 -1.60
CA HIS A 64 -8.60 -9.42 -2.14
C HIS A 64 -8.16 -8.25 -3.03
N CYS A 65 -7.32 -7.36 -2.50
CA CYS A 65 -6.79 -6.23 -3.25
C CYS A 65 -5.51 -5.70 -2.59
N PHE A 66 -4.72 -4.92 -3.34
CA PHE A 66 -3.83 -3.95 -2.72
C PHE A 66 -4.65 -2.71 -2.35
N GLY A 67 -4.39 -2.12 -1.20
CA GLY A 67 -5.09 -0.95 -0.73
C GLY A 67 -4.17 0.07 -0.08
N VAL A 68 -4.76 1.24 0.19
CA VAL A 68 -4.11 2.30 0.96
C VAL A 68 -5.03 2.75 2.08
N VAL A 69 -4.42 3.08 3.21
CA VAL A 69 -5.11 3.72 4.32
C VAL A 69 -5.47 5.15 3.92
N THR A 70 -6.73 5.55 4.14
CA THR A 70 -7.28 6.83 3.71
C THR A 70 -7.44 7.85 4.83
N HIS A 71 -7.09 7.50 6.07
CA HIS A 71 -7.23 8.35 7.25
C HIS A 71 -5.95 8.37 8.07
N ASP A 72 -5.79 9.40 8.89
CA ASP A 72 -4.66 9.52 9.81
C ASP A 72 -4.98 8.80 11.13
N ASP A 73 -3.94 8.33 11.83
CA ASP A 73 -4.04 7.64 13.13
C ASP A 73 -5.01 6.42 13.18
N VAL A 74 -5.05 5.64 12.10
CA VAL A 74 -5.88 4.44 12.01
C VAL A 74 -5.30 3.32 12.88
N ASN A 75 -6.11 2.80 13.80
CA ASN A 75 -5.72 1.68 14.64
C ASN A 75 -5.85 0.36 13.86
N VAL A 76 -4.76 -0.40 13.78
CA VAL A 76 -4.73 -1.79 13.35
C VAL A 76 -4.92 -2.66 14.59
N ARG A 77 -5.95 -3.50 14.57
CA ARG A 77 -6.41 -4.25 15.75
C ARG A 77 -6.22 -5.75 15.59
N GLN A 78 -6.07 -6.45 16.71
CA GLN A 78 -5.87 -7.90 16.71
C GLN A 78 -7.11 -8.68 16.24
N ARG A 79 -8.33 -8.14 16.43
CA ARG A 79 -9.59 -8.77 16.03
C ARG A 79 -10.54 -7.74 15.41
N PRO A 80 -11.58 -8.15 14.66
CA PRO A 80 -12.59 -7.26 14.09
C PRO A 80 -13.56 -6.73 15.17
N SER A 81 -13.03 -6.00 16.16
CA SER A 81 -13.78 -5.44 17.27
C SER A 81 -13.10 -4.18 17.81
N GLY A 82 -13.87 -3.13 18.04
CA GLY A 82 -13.37 -1.87 18.62
C GLY A 82 -12.85 -1.99 20.05
N LYS A 83 -13.13 -3.12 20.73
CA LYS A 83 -12.61 -3.43 22.08
C LYS A 83 -11.33 -4.26 22.07
N SER A 84 -10.90 -4.75 20.91
CA SER A 84 -9.69 -5.56 20.81
C SER A 84 -8.43 -4.71 20.90
N GLU A 85 -7.33 -5.35 21.28
CA GLU A 85 -6.00 -4.75 21.36
C GLU A 85 -5.60 -4.05 20.06
N VAL A 86 -4.96 -2.89 20.18
CA VAL A 86 -4.34 -2.16 19.07
C VAL A 86 -2.92 -2.67 18.92
N LEU A 87 -2.62 -3.30 17.78
CA LEU A 87 -1.29 -3.81 17.44
C LEU A 87 -0.39 -2.70 16.91
N ALA A 88 -0.94 -1.83 16.06
CA ALA A 88 -0.23 -0.73 15.42
C ALA A 88 -1.14 0.47 15.16
N ARG A 89 -0.53 1.62 14.90
CA ARG A 89 -1.20 2.80 14.33
C ARG A 89 -0.54 3.17 13.01
N VAL A 90 -1.36 3.35 11.99
CA VAL A 90 -0.93 3.65 10.63
C VAL A 90 -1.58 4.94 10.12
N GLY A 91 -0.88 5.65 9.26
CA GLY A 91 -1.33 6.93 8.72
C GLY A 91 -1.88 6.81 7.31
N ARG A 92 -2.35 7.94 6.79
CA ARG A 92 -2.82 8.04 5.41
C ARG A 92 -1.70 7.68 4.43
N GLY A 93 -2.04 6.92 3.40
CA GLY A 93 -1.11 6.48 2.36
C GLY A 93 -0.28 5.27 2.76
N THR A 94 -0.47 4.69 3.95
CA THR A 94 0.14 3.40 4.28
C THR A 94 -0.42 2.32 3.33
N PRO A 95 0.44 1.64 2.56
CA PRO A 95 0.04 0.54 1.68
C PRO A 95 -0.27 -0.71 2.52
N VAL A 96 -1.27 -1.48 2.10
CA VAL A 96 -1.70 -2.72 2.75
C VAL A 96 -2.10 -3.77 1.71
N ILE A 97 -1.96 -5.06 2.05
CA ILE A 97 -2.70 -6.12 1.37
C ILE A 97 -4.01 -6.33 2.10
N VAL A 98 -5.15 -6.17 1.43
CA VAL A 98 -6.45 -6.58 1.97
C VAL A 98 -6.63 -8.07 1.67
N MET A 99 -6.80 -8.87 2.71
CA MET A 99 -7.02 -10.31 2.60
C MET A 99 -8.52 -10.63 2.49
N ALA A 100 -9.37 -9.91 3.23
CA ALA A 100 -10.82 -10.07 3.21
C ALA A 100 -11.53 -8.83 3.76
N PHE A 101 -12.80 -8.66 3.38
CA PHE A 101 -13.73 -7.76 4.04
C PHE A 101 -14.79 -8.56 4.78
N GLU A 102 -14.94 -8.32 6.08
CA GLU A 102 -15.88 -9.02 6.96
C GLU A 102 -16.67 -8.00 7.80
N GLY A 103 -17.95 -7.82 7.45
CA GLY A 103 -18.82 -6.82 8.08
C GLY A 103 -18.30 -5.39 7.88
N PHE A 104 -17.81 -4.78 8.97
CA PHE A 104 -17.23 -3.43 8.99
C PHE A 104 -15.70 -3.41 8.95
N TRP A 105 -15.07 -4.58 8.85
CA TRP A 105 -13.63 -4.72 9.00
C TRP A 105 -12.98 -5.18 7.71
N ALA A 106 -11.80 -4.65 7.44
CA ALA A 106 -10.86 -5.18 6.49
C ALA A 106 -9.78 -5.94 7.28
N GLU A 107 -9.59 -7.20 6.96
CA GLU A 107 -8.41 -7.95 7.39
C GLU A 107 -7.26 -7.56 6.46
N VAL A 108 -6.21 -6.98 7.03
CA VAL A 108 -5.10 -6.38 6.29
C VAL A 108 -3.77 -6.93 6.74
N GLN A 109 -2.82 -6.94 5.82
CA GLN A 109 -1.41 -7.15 6.11
C GLN A 109 -0.62 -5.88 5.81
N LEU A 110 0.23 -5.50 6.76
CA LEU A 110 1.16 -4.37 6.64
C LEU A 110 2.49 -4.83 6.01
N VAL A 111 3.30 -3.85 5.59
CA VAL A 111 4.73 -4.07 5.32
C VAL A 111 5.39 -4.69 6.57
N GLY A 112 6.28 -5.68 6.39
CA GLY A 112 6.81 -6.49 7.49
C GLY A 112 6.01 -7.77 7.77
N GLY A 113 4.84 -7.93 7.16
CA GLY A 113 4.03 -9.15 7.23
C GLY A 113 3.07 -9.26 8.42
N GLU A 114 3.02 -8.26 9.29
CA GLU A 114 2.05 -8.20 10.41
C GLU A 114 0.62 -8.09 9.88
N THR A 115 -0.30 -8.90 10.43
CA THR A 115 -1.71 -8.90 10.06
C THR A 115 -2.58 -8.33 11.16
N GLY A 116 -3.69 -7.71 10.78
CA GLY A 116 -4.67 -7.18 11.71
C GLY A 116 -5.94 -6.69 11.02
N TYR A 117 -6.78 -6.00 11.77
CA TYR A 117 -8.08 -5.53 11.33
C TYR A 117 -8.19 -4.01 11.44
N VAL A 118 -8.64 -3.38 10.38
CA VAL A 118 -8.97 -1.95 10.32
C VAL A 118 -10.41 -1.77 9.88
N PHE A 119 -11.04 -0.64 10.21
CA PHE A 119 -12.36 -0.34 9.66
C PHE A 119 -12.28 -0.22 8.14
N LYS A 120 -13.17 -0.93 7.43
CA LYS A 120 -13.11 -1.03 5.97
C LYS A 120 -13.19 0.33 5.27
N ASP A 121 -13.93 1.28 5.84
CA ASP A 121 -14.10 2.63 5.25
C ASP A 121 -12.80 3.46 5.29
N TYR A 122 -11.81 3.01 6.08
CA TYR A 122 -10.47 3.62 6.13
C TYR A 122 -9.49 2.99 5.15
N VAL A 123 -9.93 2.01 4.36
CA VAL A 123 -9.14 1.37 3.33
C VAL A 123 -9.79 1.59 1.99
N ARG A 124 -9.01 2.07 1.03
CA ARG A 124 -9.42 2.08 -0.37
C ARG A 124 -8.59 1.04 -1.11
N CYS A 125 -9.27 0.06 -1.72
CA CYS A 125 -8.61 -0.78 -2.71
C CYS A 125 -8.15 0.11 -3.87
N GLU A 126 -6.88 0.02 -4.21
CA GLU A 126 -6.41 0.59 -5.45
C GLU A 126 -6.91 -0.34 -6.55
N ALA A 127 -7.93 0.10 -7.29
CA ALA A 127 -8.35 -0.61 -8.48
C ALA A 127 -7.14 -0.64 -9.42
N GLY A 128 -6.70 -1.84 -9.82
CA GLY A 128 -5.94 -1.94 -11.06
C GLY A 128 -6.75 -1.21 -12.12
N GLY A 129 -6.15 -0.18 -12.72
CA GLY A 129 -6.83 0.69 -13.68
C GLY A 129 -7.47 -0.08 -14.83
#